data_AF-A0A838Z362-F1
#
_entry.id   AF-A0A838Z362-F1
#
_cell.length_a   1.000
_cell.length_b   1.000
_cell.length_c   1.000
_cell.angle_alpha   90.00
_cell.angle_beta   90.00
_cell.angle_gamma   90.00
#
_symmetry.space_group_name_H-M   'P 1'
#
loop_
_entity.id
_entity.type
_entity.pdbx_description
1 polymer ?
#
loop_
_entity_poly.entity_id
_entity_poly.type
_entity_poly.pdbx_seq_one_letter_code
_entity_poly.pdbx_strand_id
1 'polypeptide(L)' 'MSEQKFPCSLQACPRCHELFKCGAANIGVCQCNTISLSKEQLTFINQQYDTCLCINCLQVLQYDYEQQTALIIK' A
#
# COMPACT_ATOMS: atom_id res chain seq x y z
N MET A 1 25.62 -14.78 -12.14
CA MET A 1 24.90 -14.49 -10.88
C MET A 1 24.25 -13.12 -11.01
N SER A 2 23.05 -12.98 -10.47
CA SER A 2 22.07 -11.93 -10.78
C SER A 2 22.46 -10.55 -10.27
N GLU A 3 22.96 -9.69 -11.17
CA GLU A 3 23.16 -8.26 -10.92
C GLU A 3 22.09 -7.47 -11.65
N GLN A 4 20.83 -7.57 -11.22
CA GLN A 4 19.79 -6.70 -11.74
C GLN A 4 19.78 -5.38 -10.97
N LYS A 5 20.76 -4.55 -11.31
CA LYS A 5 20.86 -3.14 -10.96
C LYS A 5 19.89 -2.37 -11.85
N PHE A 6 18.62 -2.28 -11.44
CA PHE A 6 17.70 -1.26 -11.96
C PHE A 6 17.76 -0.06 -11.01
N PRO A 7 17.95 1.19 -11.49
CA PRO A 7 17.93 2.36 -10.64
C PRO A 7 16.57 2.42 -9.93
N CYS A 8 16.64 2.11 -8.65
CA CYS A 8 15.56 2.00 -7.71
C CYS A 8 15.03 3.43 -7.47
N SER A 9 14.01 3.86 -8.20
CA SER A 9 13.13 4.95 -7.76
C SER A 9 12.30 4.45 -6.58
N LEU A 10 13.00 4.16 -5.48
CA LEU A 10 12.41 3.84 -4.20
C LEU A 10 11.73 5.10 -3.71
N GLN A 11 10.41 5.04 -3.57
CA GLN A 11 9.67 6.15 -2.99
C GLN A 11 9.62 5.91 -1.48
N ALA A 12 9.83 6.98 -0.71
CA ALA A 12 9.61 6.92 0.73
C ALA A 12 8.11 6.91 0.98
N CYS A 13 7.63 5.97 1.77
CA CYS A 13 6.25 5.94 2.23
C CYS A 13 6.01 7.14 3.17
N PRO A 14 4.99 8.00 2.94
CA PRO A 14 4.74 9.16 3.81
C PRO A 14 4.30 8.76 5.23
N ARG A 15 3.88 7.50 5.43
CA ARG A 15 3.38 7.00 6.72
C ARG A 15 4.50 6.41 7.60
N CYS A 16 5.31 5.52 7.05
CA CYS A 16 6.38 4.84 7.80
C CYS A 16 7.79 5.30 7.43
N HIS A 17 7.93 6.17 6.43
CA HIS A 17 9.22 6.60 5.84
C HIS A 17 10.09 5.47 5.29
N GLU A 18 9.52 4.27 5.12
CA GLU A 18 10.23 3.14 4.55
C GLU A 18 10.38 3.31 3.04
N LEU A 19 11.58 3.01 2.55
CA LEU A 19 11.88 3.01 1.12
C LEU A 19 11.30 1.75 0.49
N PHE A 20 10.33 1.91 -0.40
CA PHE A 20 9.72 0.79 -1.11
C PHE A 20 9.69 1.04 -2.61
N LYS A 21 9.67 -0.05 -3.39
CA LYS A 21 9.42 0.03 -4.82
C LYS A 21 7.93 0.28 -5.02
N CYS A 22 7.54 1.55 -5.26
CA CYS A 22 6.24 1.80 -5.88
C CYS A 22 6.35 1.47 -7.37
N GLY A 23 5.85 0.30 -7.76
CA GLY A 23 5.71 -0.07 -9.16
C GLY A 23 4.54 0.65 -9.83
N ALA A 24 4.20 1.90 -9.49
CA ALA A 24 3.05 2.60 -10.10
C ALA A 24 3.17 2.66 -11.63
N ALA A 25 4.40 2.75 -12.16
CA ALA A 25 4.67 2.67 -13.59
C ALA A 25 4.35 1.30 -14.21
N ASN A 26 4.31 0.23 -13.41
CA ASN A 26 3.92 -1.12 -13.81
C ASN A 26 3.12 -1.78 -12.69
N ILE A 27 1.82 -1.46 -12.61
CA ILE A 27 0.93 -1.95 -11.54
C ILE A 27 0.98 -3.48 -11.35
N GLY A 28 1.23 -4.24 -12.41
CA GLY A 28 1.37 -5.70 -12.37
C GLY A 28 2.56 -6.23 -11.57
N VAL A 29 3.60 -5.41 -11.31
CA VAL A 29 4.74 -5.75 -10.44
C VAL A 29 4.73 -4.98 -9.11
N CYS A 30 3.69 -4.20 -8.84
CA CYS A 30 3.56 -3.53 -7.55
C CYS A 30 3.26 -4.56 -6.46
N GLN A 31 3.99 -4.48 -5.34
CA GLN A 31 3.69 -5.25 -4.12
C GLN A 31 2.28 -4.91 -3.57
N CYS A 32 1.75 -3.73 -3.91
CA CYS A 32 0.37 -3.38 -3.61
C CYS A 32 -0.67 -4.27 -4.32
N ASN A 33 -0.31 -4.95 -5.40
CA ASN A 33 -1.21 -5.86 -6.11
C ASN A 33 -1.24 -7.27 -5.50
N THR A 34 -0.30 -7.60 -4.60
CA THR A 34 -0.33 -8.89 -3.88
C THR A 34 -1.26 -8.88 -2.67
N ILE A 35 -1.71 -7.71 -2.23
CA ILE A 35 -2.74 -7.58 -1.19
C ILE A 35 -4.11 -7.37 -1.83
N SER A 36 -5.10 -8.13 -1.35
CA SER A 36 -6.48 -7.95 -1.75
C SER A 36 -7.14 -6.91 -0.85
N LEU A 37 -7.29 -5.69 -1.36
CA LEU A 37 -8.03 -4.62 -0.69
C LEU A 37 -9.43 -4.52 -1.30
N SER A 38 -10.46 -4.44 -0.47
CA SER A 38 -11.82 -4.19 -0.92
C SER A 38 -11.96 -2.76 -1.47
N LYS A 39 -12.97 -2.53 -2.32
CA LYS A 39 -13.22 -1.21 -2.92
C LYS A 39 -13.42 -0.12 -1.85
N GLU A 40 -14.07 -0.46 -0.74
CA GLU A 40 -14.29 0.46 0.38
C GLU A 40 -12.97 0.81 1.10
N GLN A 41 -12.13 -0.20 1.37
CA GLN A 41 -10.78 0.00 1.93
C GLN A 41 -9.93 0.86 1.00
N LEU A 42 -9.92 0.58 -0.29
CA LEU A 42 -9.21 1.41 -1.28
C LEU A 42 -9.71 2.85 -1.29
N THR A 43 -11.03 3.05 -1.21
CA THR A 43 -11.61 4.40 -1.15
C THR A 43 -11.17 5.12 0.11
N PHE A 44 -11.23 4.46 1.27
CA PHE A 44 -10.77 5.02 2.55
C PHE A 44 -9.29 5.41 2.51
N ILE A 45 -8.45 4.56 1.91
CA ILE A 45 -7.02 4.84 1.76
C ILE A 45 -6.79 6.03 0.82
N ASN A 46 -7.46 6.08 -0.34
CA ASN A 46 -7.34 7.18 -1.30
C ASN A 46 -7.86 8.51 -0.73
N GLN A 47 -8.83 8.49 0.19
CA GLN A 47 -9.31 9.70 0.87
C GLN A 47 -8.28 10.29 1.84
N GLN A 48 -7.40 9.46 2.40
CA GLN A 48 -6.39 9.88 3.38
C GLN A 48 -5.00 10.06 2.76
N TYR A 49 -4.69 9.32 1.69
CA TYR A 49 -3.39 9.27 1.06
C TYR A 49 -3.53 9.27 -0.47
N ASP A 50 -3.14 10.37 -1.11
CA ASP A 50 -3.06 10.50 -2.58
C ASP A 50 -1.78 9.89 -3.19
N THR A 51 -0.86 9.41 -2.35
CA THR A 51 0.44 8.87 -2.80
C THR A 51 0.55 7.38 -2.55
N CYS A 52 1.41 6.69 -3.30
CA CYS A 52 1.72 5.29 -3.04
C CYS A 52 2.14 5.04 -1.58
N LEU A 53 1.58 4.00 -0.97
CA LEU A 53 1.99 3.48 0.33
C LEU A 53 2.69 2.12 0.16
N CYS A 54 3.57 1.78 1.10
CA CYS A 54 4.17 0.45 1.13
C CYS A 54 3.14 -0.62 1.55
N ILE A 55 3.45 -1.88 1.20
CA ILE A 55 2.59 -3.04 1.51
C ILE A 55 2.29 -3.16 3.01
N ASN A 56 3.29 -2.94 3.87
CA ASN A 56 3.13 -2.94 5.33
C ASN A 56 2.07 -1.92 5.77
N CYS A 57 2.13 -0.69 5.27
CA CYS A 57 1.17 0.35 5.61
C CYS A 57 -0.24 0.02 5.09
N LEU A 58 -0.35 -0.56 3.89
CA LEU A 58 -1.62 -1.01 3.33
C LEU A 58 -2.26 -2.12 4.18
N GLN A 59 -1.48 -3.10 4.64
CA GLN A 59 -1.95 -4.16 5.54
C GLN A 59 -2.43 -3.60 6.88
N VAL A 60 -1.71 -2.64 7.45
CA VAL A 60 -2.13 -1.96 8.69
C VAL A 60 -3.42 -1.17 8.48
N LEU A 61 -3.58 -0.45 7.35
CA LEU A 61 -4.83 0.27 7.04
C LEU A 61 -5.99 -0.69 6.82
N GLN A 62 -5.76 -1.82 6.15
CA GLN A 62 -6.76 -2.88 5.99
C GLN A 62 -7.25 -3.37 7.34
N TYR A 63 -6.34 -3.73 8.23
CA TYR A 63 -6.68 -4.19 9.57
C TYR A 63 -7.44 -3.12 10.37
N ASP A 64 -6.95 -1.87 10.34
CA ASP A 64 -7.58 -0.75 11.03
C ASP A 64 -9.02 -0.51 10.54
N TYR A 65 -9.24 -0.58 9.22
CA TYR A 65 -10.56 -0.48 8.61
C TYR A 65 -11.48 -1.64 9.04
N GLU A 66 -10.98 -2.86 9.07
CA GLU A 66 -11.75 -4.01 9.54
C GLU A 66 -12.16 -3.85 11.02
N GLN A 67 -11.27 -3.34 11.87
CA GLN A 67 -11.60 -3.05 13.27
C GLN A 67 -12.62 -1.91 13.40
N GLN A 68 -12.49 -0.84 12.61
CA GLN A 68 -13.44 0.28 12.62
C GLN A 68 -14.83 -0.16 12.15
N THR A 69 -14.93 -0.92 11.06
CA THR A 69 -16.23 -1.41 10.56
C THR A 69 -16.88 -2.41 11.51
N ALA A 70 -16.10 -3.28 12.17
CA ALA A 70 -16.60 -4.23 13.15
C ALA A 70 -17.24 -3.56 14.38
N LEU A 71 -16.89 -2.31 14.69
CA LEU A 71 -17.48 -1.55 15.80
C LEU A 71 -18.81 -0.87 15.45
N ILE A 72 -19.14 -0.72 14.16
CA ILE A 72 -20.36 -0.02 13.71
C ILE A 72 -21.58 -0.96 13.69
N ILE A 73 -21.37 -2.28 13.67
CA ILE A 73 -22.44 -3.30 13.66
C ILE A 73 -22.74 -3.85 15.06
N LYS A 74 -22.32 -3.16 16.12
CA LYS A 74 -22.45 -3.63 17.51
C LYS A 74 -23.38 -2.75 18.34
#